data_AF-A0A7K5ETN0-F1
#
_entry.id   AF-A0A7K5ETN0-F1
#
_cell.length_a   1.000
_cell.length_b   1.000
_cell.length_c   1.000
_cell.angle_alpha   90.00
_cell.angle_beta   90.00
_cell.angle_gamma   90.00
#
_symmetry.space_group_name_H-M   'P 1'
#
loop_
_entity.id
_entity.type
_entity.pdbx_description
1 polymer ?
#
loop_
_entity_poly.entity_id
_entity_poly.type
_entity_poly.pdbx_seq_one_letter_code
_entity_poly.pdbx_strand_id
1 'polypeptide(L)' 'CPRCGKGVQTRSNLLKHQKTHMEERPFRCLDCRKGFKCDSTLTIHQCIHTGERPYECAKCVKSF' A
#
# COMPACT_ATOMS: atom_id res chain seq x y z
N CYS A 1 -6.70 -17.50 13.82
CA CYS A 1 -5.81 -16.32 13.95
C CYS A 1 -6.53 -15.33 14.86
N PRO A 2 -5.97 -14.95 16.02
CA PRO A 2 -6.68 -14.11 16.98
C PRO A 2 -7.04 -12.72 16.43
N ARG A 3 -6.35 -12.24 15.39
CA ARG A 3 -6.60 -10.90 14.80
C ARG A 3 -7.71 -10.86 13.74
N CYS A 4 -7.98 -11.96 13.05
CA CYS A 4 -8.95 -11.99 11.93
C CYS A 4 -9.82 -13.25 11.86
N GLY A 5 -9.80 -14.08 12.90
CA GLY A 5 -10.60 -15.31 12.97
C GLY A 5 -10.15 -16.47 12.06
N LYS A 6 -9.26 -16.24 11.08
CA LYS A 6 -8.88 -17.28 10.09
C LYS A 6 -8.33 -18.56 10.74
N GLY A 7 -8.93 -19.71 10.43
CA GLY A 7 -8.42 -21.03 10.83
C GLY A 7 -7.10 -21.33 10.13
N VAL A 8 -6.04 -21.58 10.90
CA VAL A 8 -4.73 -21.97 10.38
C VAL A 8 -4.30 -23.23 11.10
N GLN A 9 -4.04 -24.30 10.36
CA GLN A 9 -3.87 -25.66 10.91
C GLN A 9 -2.55 -25.89 11.66
N THR A 10 -1.51 -25.09 11.40
CA THR A 10 -0.19 -25.28 12.01
C THR A 10 0.35 -24.00 12.63
N ARG A 11 1.15 -24.15 13.71
CA ARG A 11 1.78 -23.02 14.41
C ARG A 11 2.73 -22.24 13.49
N SER A 12 3.52 -22.92 12.67
CA SER A 12 4.44 -22.27 11.71
C SER A 12 3.69 -21.44 10.68
N ASN A 13 2.55 -21.93 10.18
CA ASN A 13 1.71 -21.17 9.26
C ASN A 13 0.99 -20.02 9.96
N LEU A 14 0.61 -20.17 11.24
CA LEU A 14 0.03 -19.10 12.03
C LEU A 14 1.02 -17.94 12.22
N LEU A 15 2.29 -18.22 12.50
CA LEU A 15 3.35 -17.20 12.60
C LEU A 15 3.58 -16.48 11.27
N LYS A 16 3.66 -17.21 10.15
CA LYS A 16 3.77 -16.61 8.81
C LYS A 16 2.55 -15.74 8.48
N HIS A 17 1.35 -16.20 8.82
CA HIS A 17 0.11 -15.46 8.65
C HIS A 17 0.04 -14.21 9.56
N GLN A 18 0.58 -14.26 10.77
CA GLN A 18 0.66 -13.08 11.64
C GLN A 18 1.57 -12.00 11.04
N LYS A 19 2.63 -12.36 10.32
CA LYS A 19 3.44 -11.39 9.57
C LYS A 19 2.65 -10.66 8.48
N THR A 20 1.63 -11.29 7.88
CA THR A 20 0.76 -10.58 6.91
C THR A 20 -0.18 -9.58 7.57
N HIS A 21 -0.39 -9.69 8.89
CA HIS A 21 -1.10 -8.67 9.66
C HIS A 21 -0.16 -7.55 10.09
N MET A 22 1.11 -7.85 10.24
CA MET A 22 2.19 -6.88 10.33
C MET A 22 2.61 -6.47 8.91
N GLU A 23 1.66 -6.16 8.02
CA GLU A 23 1.99 -5.36 6.85
C GLU A 23 2.52 -4.02 7.38
N GLU A 24 3.82 -4.01 7.66
CA GLU A 24 4.58 -2.83 7.94
C GLU A 24 4.49 -2.03 6.66
N ARG A 25 3.59 -1.07 6.72
CA ARG A 25 3.43 -0.04 5.73
C ARG A 25 4.09 1.19 6.33
N PRO A 26 5.44 1.25 6.34
CA PRO A 26 6.17 2.34 6.99
C PRO A 26 5.83 3.67 6.34
N PHE A 27 5.51 3.65 5.04
CA PHE A 27 5.08 4.80 4.28
C PHE A 27 3.58 5.00 4.46
N ARG A 28 3.18 6.07 5.15
CA ARG A 28 1.76 6.42 5.34
C ARG A 28 1.46 7.77 4.71
N CYS A 29 0.38 7.83 3.97
CA CYS A 29 -0.18 9.08 3.50
C CYS A 29 -0.65 9.92 4.69
N LEU A 30 -0.29 11.20 4.73
CA LEU A 30 -0.68 12.09 5.82
C LEU A 30 -2.14 12.54 5.68
N ASP A 31 -2.64 12.67 4.46
CA ASP A 31 -4.00 13.16 4.18
C ASP A 31 -5.08 12.13 4.51
N CYS A 32 -4.89 10.86 4.12
CA CYS A 32 -5.90 9.82 4.29
C CYS A 32 -5.47 8.66 5.21
N ARG A 33 -4.27 8.74 5.81
CA ARG A 33 -3.69 7.71 6.71
C ARG A 33 -3.51 6.32 6.08
N LYS A 34 -3.69 6.18 4.76
CA LYS A 34 -3.47 4.92 4.03
C LYS A 34 -1.99 4.57 4.04
N GLY A 35 -1.67 3.34 4.42
CA GLY A 35 -0.30 2.83 4.40
C GLY A 35 0.06 2.18 3.07
N PHE A 36 1.34 2.23 2.71
CA PHE A 36 1.99 1.62 1.55
C PHE A 36 3.26 0.87 1.95
N LYS A 37 3.61 -0.17 1.18
CA LYS A 37 4.81 -0.99 1.41
C LYS A 37 6.10 -0.32 0.91
N CYS A 38 5.98 0.57 -0.07
CA CYS A 38 7.10 1.24 -0.72
C CYS A 38 6.81 2.74 -0.85
N ASP A 39 7.86 3.56 -0.78
CA ASP A 39 7.81 5.01 -0.98
C ASP A 39 7.23 5.38 -2.35
N SER A 40 7.72 4.76 -3.43
CA SER A 40 7.24 5.03 -4.79
C SER A 40 5.72 4.87 -4.96
N THR A 41 5.13 3.89 -4.26
CA THR A 41 3.66 3.70 -4.28
C THR A 41 2.93 4.76 -3.46
N LEU A 42 3.52 5.25 -2.37
CA LEU A 42 2.99 6.39 -1.62
C LEU A 42 3.07 7.68 -2.47
N THR A 43 4.19 7.93 -3.13
CA THR A 43 4.40 9.12 -3.98
C THR A 43 3.38 9.16 -5.13
N ILE A 44 3.20 8.06 -5.86
CA ILE A 44 2.14 7.96 -6.89
C ILE A 44 0.75 8.13 -6.28
N HIS A 45 0.53 7.60 -5.07
CA HIS A 45 -0.75 7.79 -4.38
C HIS A 45 -1.01 9.26 -4.03
N GLN A 46 -0.01 10.04 -3.65
CA GLN A 46 -0.19 11.46 -3.32
C GLN A 46 -0.70 12.28 -4.50
N CYS A 47 -0.40 11.87 -5.73
CA CYS A 47 -0.93 12.48 -6.95
C CYS A 47 -2.47 12.49 -6.99
N ILE A 48 -3.16 11.58 -6.29
CA ILE A 48 -4.64 11.61 -6.23
C ILE A 48 -5.18 12.76 -5.38
N HIS A 49 -4.39 13.23 -4.40
CA HIS A 49 -4.77 14.34 -3.52
C HIS A 49 -4.38 15.67 -4.13
N THR A 50 -3.21 15.75 -4.77
CA THR A 50 -2.73 16.96 -5.44
C THR A 50 -3.35 17.17 -6.82
N GLY A 51 -3.86 16.11 -7.45
CA GLY A 51 -4.33 16.13 -8.84
C GLY A 51 -3.19 16.22 -9.86
N GLU A 52 -1.93 16.10 -9.41
CA GLU A 52 -0.77 16.11 -10.30
C GLU A 52 -0.76 14.88 -11.20
N ARG A 53 -0.31 15.07 -12.44
CA ARG A 53 -0.25 14.04 -13.47
C ARG A 53 1.18 13.95 -14.00
N PRO A 54 2.09 13.31 -13.24
CA PRO A 54 3.53 13.39 -13.48
C PRO A 54 3.97 12.71 -14.77
N TYR A 55 3.11 11.90 -15.40
CA TYR A 55 3.45 11.20 -16.62
C TYR A 55 2.79 11.87 -17.82
N GLU A 56 3.59 12.48 -18.69
CA GLU A 56 3.10 13.05 -19.94
C GLU A 56 3.45 12.16 -21.14
N CYS A 57 2.45 11.86 -21.97
CA CYS A 57 2.69 11.19 -23.23
C CYS A 57 3.12 12.21 -24.30
N ALA A 58 4.40 12.23 -24.65
CA ALA A 58 4.94 13.13 -25.68
C ALA A 58 4.28 13.00 -27.07
N LYS A 59 3.61 11.88 -27.37
CA LYS A 59 2.93 11.66 -28.65
C LYS A 59 1.54 12.27 -28.73
N CYS A 60 0.83 12.36 -27.61
CA CYS A 60 -0.54 12.89 -27.57
C CYS A 60 -0.76 14.02 -26.55
N VAL A 61 0.30 14.46 -25.89
CA VAL A 61 0.36 15.54 -24.89
C VAL A 61 -0.62 15.33 -23.72
N LYS A 62 -1.03 14.08 -23.47
CA LYS A 62 -1.91 13.74 -22.36
C LYS A 62 -1.08 13.46 -21.13
N SER A 63 -1.43 14.12 -20.03
CA SER A 63 -0.88 13.85 -18.70
C SER A 63 -1.72 12.80 -17.98
N PHE A 64 -1.07 11.85 -17.32
CA PHE A 64 -1.67 10.71 -16.61
C PHE A 64 -1.40 10.79 -15.12
#